data_AF-J1GSC5-F1
#
_entry.id   AF-J1GSC5-F1
#
_cell.length_a   1.000
_cell.length_b   1.000
_cell.length_c   1.000
_cell.angle_alpha   90.00
_cell.angle_beta   90.00
_cell.angle_gamma   90.00
#
_symmetry.space_group_name_H-M   'P 1'
#
loop_
_entity.id
_entity.type
_entity.pdbx_description
1 polymer ?
#
loop_
_entity_poly.entity_id
_entity_poly.type
_entity_poly.pdbx_seq_one_letter_code
_entity_poly.pdbx_strand_id
1 'polypeptide(L)'
;EALAALGRAPALRLAAPRAQWTVTDALHGQYTGPVDQFVVRRADGVPAYNLASVVDDAFQGVDQVVRGDDLLAQAPGQAQLASLLGLAQPTYAHVPLAVSESGARLAKRDGAVTLADLADLGWGPADVVGLIGESLGVRGARRAADIADALGDRGLEGIPAHPWVVVPPAGRRPH
;
A
#
# COMPACT_ATOMS: atom_id res chain seq x y z
N GLU A 1 -10.91 -11.29 35.34
CA GLU A 1 -12.23 -11.10 36.01
C GLU A 1 -12.44 -9.68 36.53
N ALA A 2 -11.49 -9.06 37.25
CA ALA A 2 -11.65 -7.68 37.78
C ALA A 2 -11.87 -6.57 36.73
N LEU A 3 -11.33 -6.70 35.50
CA LEU A 3 -11.53 -5.73 34.41
C LEU A 3 -12.88 -5.88 33.69
N ALA A 4 -13.44 -7.09 33.66
CA ALA A 4 -14.73 -7.36 33.03
C ALA A 4 -15.88 -6.72 33.83
N ALA A 5 -15.71 -6.59 35.16
CA ALA A 5 -16.65 -5.90 36.05
C ALA A 5 -16.73 -4.38 35.81
N LEU A 6 -15.79 -3.79 35.06
CA LEU A 6 -15.78 -2.38 34.66
C LEU A 6 -16.34 -2.15 33.24
N GLY A 7 -16.97 -3.17 32.63
CA GLY A 7 -17.50 -3.09 31.27
C GLY A 7 -16.44 -3.03 30.16
N ARG A 8 -15.16 -3.31 30.49
CA ARG A 8 -14.07 -3.33 29.50
C ARG A 8 -13.84 -4.75 29.01
N ALA A 9 -14.20 -5.01 27.75
CA ALA A 9 -13.84 -6.25 27.07
C ALA A 9 -12.34 -6.26 26.73
N PRO A 10 -11.63 -7.39 26.87
CA PRO A 10 -10.25 -7.50 26.41
C PRO A 10 -10.18 -7.41 24.89
N ALA A 11 -9.08 -6.88 24.37
CA ALA A 11 -8.79 -6.97 22.94
C ALA A 11 -8.53 -8.43 22.53
N LEU A 12 -8.96 -8.81 21.33
CA LEU A 12 -8.65 -10.10 20.74
C LEU A 12 -7.38 -9.98 19.90
N ARG A 13 -6.51 -10.97 19.98
CA ARG A 13 -5.26 -11.05 19.23
C ARG A 13 -5.21 -12.31 18.39
N LEU A 14 -4.47 -12.23 17.28
CA LEU A 14 -4.10 -13.39 16.50
C LEU A 14 -3.27 -14.35 17.38
N ALA A 15 -3.58 -15.65 17.34
CA ALA A 15 -2.81 -16.66 18.08
C ALA A 15 -1.40 -16.87 17.52
N ALA A 16 -1.18 -16.52 16.23
CA ALA A 16 0.08 -16.64 15.49
C ALA A 16 0.73 -18.03 15.63
N PRO A 17 0.06 -19.12 15.22
CA PRO A 17 0.56 -20.49 15.38
C PRO A 17 1.90 -20.75 14.67
N ARG A 18 2.27 -19.94 13.67
CA ARG A 18 3.62 -19.94 13.10
C ARG A 18 4.29 -18.59 13.33
N ALA A 19 5.51 -18.62 13.84
CA ALA A 19 6.30 -17.41 14.10
C ALA A 19 6.76 -16.69 12.83
N GLN A 20 6.72 -17.35 11.67
CA GLN A 20 7.04 -16.79 10.36
C GLN A 20 6.05 -17.31 9.32
N TRP A 21 5.85 -16.52 8.27
CA TRP A 21 5.04 -16.90 7.11
C TRP A 21 5.67 -16.38 5.82
N THR A 22 5.50 -17.13 4.74
CA THR A 22 6.05 -16.79 3.43
C THR A 22 4.92 -16.34 2.50
N VAL A 23 5.13 -15.21 1.82
CA VAL A 23 4.25 -14.70 0.78
C VAL A 23 5.01 -14.60 -0.54
N THR A 24 4.27 -14.66 -1.65
CA THR A 24 4.81 -14.37 -2.98
C THR A 24 4.47 -12.92 -3.33
N ASP A 25 5.50 -12.14 -3.61
CA ASP A 25 5.41 -10.75 -4.05
C ASP A 25 5.99 -10.60 -5.46
N ALA A 26 5.31 -9.85 -6.33
CA ALA A 26 5.72 -9.67 -7.71
C ALA A 26 7.05 -8.90 -7.86
N LEU A 27 7.40 -8.02 -6.92
CA LEU A 27 8.61 -7.19 -6.96
C LEU A 27 9.70 -7.68 -6.03
N HIS A 28 9.32 -8.32 -4.92
CA HIS A 28 10.25 -8.83 -3.91
C HIS A 28 10.44 -10.36 -3.94
N GLY A 29 9.72 -11.08 -4.81
CA GLY A 29 9.77 -12.53 -4.90
C GLY A 29 9.20 -13.23 -3.66
N GLN A 30 9.84 -14.33 -3.23
CA GLN A 30 9.46 -15.01 -1.99
C GLN A 30 9.91 -14.19 -0.78
N TYR A 31 8.97 -13.64 -0.03
CA TYR A 31 9.25 -12.87 1.18
C TYR A 31 8.80 -13.67 2.41
N THR A 32 9.74 -13.99 3.31
CA THR A 32 9.45 -14.61 4.60
C THR A 32 9.68 -13.60 5.71
N GLY A 33 8.66 -13.34 6.52
CA GLY A 33 8.75 -12.40 7.63
C GLY A 33 8.09 -12.92 8.91
N PRO A 34 8.33 -12.24 10.04
CA PRO A 34 7.79 -12.63 11.33
C PRO A 34 6.27 -12.45 11.38
N VAL A 35 5.61 -13.24 12.20
CA VAL A 35 4.17 -13.11 12.48
C VAL A 35 3.96 -12.99 13.98
N ASP A 36 3.59 -11.79 14.41
CA ASP A 36 3.31 -11.45 15.80
C ASP A 36 1.83 -11.64 16.17
N GLN A 37 1.56 -11.70 17.48
CA GLN A 37 0.19 -11.70 18.02
C GLN A 37 -0.41 -10.29 18.00
N PHE A 38 -0.75 -9.79 16.81
CA PHE A 38 -1.36 -8.48 16.64
C PHE A 38 -2.85 -8.50 17.01
N VAL A 39 -3.38 -7.31 17.36
CA VAL A 39 -4.80 -7.14 17.70
C VAL A 39 -5.65 -7.31 16.45
N VAL A 40 -6.68 -8.16 16.53
CA VAL A 40 -7.69 -8.38 15.47
C VAL A 40 -9.03 -7.72 15.81
N ARG A 41 -9.31 -7.51 17.11
CA ARG A 41 -10.45 -6.74 17.59
C ARG A 41 -10.04 -5.93 18.81
N ARG A 42 -10.30 -4.63 18.80
CA ARG A 42 -9.98 -3.74 19.91
C ARG A 42 -10.93 -3.98 21.10
N ALA A 43 -10.56 -3.44 22.26
CA ALA A 43 -11.35 -3.53 23.49
C ALA A 43 -12.73 -2.86 23.39
N ASP A 44 -12.87 -1.85 22.51
CA ASP A 44 -14.14 -1.19 22.21
C ASP A 44 -15.01 -1.97 21.21
N GLY A 45 -14.57 -3.16 20.81
CA GLY A 45 -15.30 -4.07 19.94
C GLY A 45 -15.07 -3.85 18.45
N VAL A 46 -14.38 -2.78 18.05
CA VAL A 46 -14.11 -2.45 16.65
C VAL A 46 -13.07 -3.42 16.06
N PRO A 47 -13.31 -4.00 14.87
CA PRO A 47 -12.30 -4.77 14.15
C PRO A 47 -11.02 -3.95 13.94
N ALA A 48 -9.87 -4.56 14.18
CA ALA A 48 -8.60 -3.90 13.89
C ALA A 48 -8.31 -3.94 12.39
N TYR A 49 -7.48 -3.01 11.91
CA TYR A 49 -7.12 -2.87 10.50
C TYR A 49 -6.72 -4.20 9.84
N ASN A 50 -5.85 -5.00 10.48
CA ASN A 50 -5.40 -6.26 9.91
C ASN A 50 -6.52 -7.27 9.68
N LEU A 51 -7.55 -7.29 10.54
CA LEU A 51 -8.71 -8.15 10.34
C LEU A 51 -9.63 -7.59 9.26
N ALA A 52 -9.93 -6.29 9.33
CA ALA A 52 -10.80 -5.63 8.36
C ALA A 52 -10.23 -5.77 6.94
N SER A 53 -8.96 -5.42 6.72
CA SER A 53 -8.30 -5.52 5.41
C SER A 53 -8.40 -6.93 4.83
N VAL A 54 -8.03 -7.97 5.59
CA VAL A 54 -8.04 -9.36 5.09
C VAL A 54 -9.46 -9.83 4.75
N VAL A 55 -10.45 -9.52 5.60
CA VAL A 55 -11.84 -9.94 5.39
C VAL A 55 -12.49 -9.16 4.25
N ASP A 56 -12.24 -7.86 4.16
CA ASP A 56 -12.82 -6.99 3.12
C ASP A 56 -12.24 -7.30 1.74
N ASP A 57 -10.94 -7.57 1.64
CA ASP A 57 -10.29 -8.02 0.40
C ASP A 57 -10.90 -9.34 -0.08
N ALA A 58 -11.01 -10.32 0.81
CA ALA A 58 -11.60 -11.62 0.48
C ALA A 58 -13.08 -11.52 0.12
N PHE A 59 -13.85 -10.69 0.82
CA PHE A 59 -15.27 -10.45 0.54
C PHE A 59 -15.48 -9.81 -0.84
N GLN A 60 -14.59 -8.89 -1.25
CA GLN A 60 -14.63 -8.23 -2.55
C GLN A 60 -14.02 -9.06 -3.69
N GLY A 61 -13.42 -10.21 -3.37
CA GLY A 61 -12.76 -11.08 -4.36
C GLY A 61 -11.43 -10.51 -4.88
N VAL A 62 -10.73 -9.72 -4.06
CA VAL A 62 -9.39 -9.21 -4.41
C VAL A 62 -8.41 -10.38 -4.48
N ASP A 63 -7.80 -10.58 -5.65
CA ASP A 63 -6.78 -11.60 -5.89
C ASP A 63 -5.35 -11.04 -5.92
N GLN A 64 -5.21 -9.73 -6.08
CA GLN A 64 -3.94 -9.01 -6.18
C GLN A 64 -3.96 -7.74 -5.32
N VAL A 65 -2.99 -7.63 -4.40
CA VAL A 65 -2.84 -6.49 -3.50
C VAL A 65 -1.60 -5.70 -3.88
N VAL A 66 -1.80 -4.51 -4.45
CA VAL A 66 -0.73 -3.56 -4.79
C VAL A 66 -0.71 -2.42 -3.78
N ARG A 67 0.42 -2.19 -3.10
CA ARG A 67 0.56 -1.15 -2.07
C ARG A 67 2.02 -0.75 -1.86
N GLY A 68 2.28 0.26 -1.03
CA GLY A 68 3.64 0.73 -0.74
C GLY A 68 4.51 -0.31 -0.02
N ASP A 69 5.82 -0.31 -0.29
CA ASP A 69 6.80 -1.22 0.31
C ASP A 69 7.02 -1.07 1.82
N ASP A 70 6.55 0.03 2.41
CA ASP A 70 6.44 0.20 3.86
C ASP A 70 5.52 -0.85 4.53
N LEU A 71 4.66 -1.50 3.76
CA LEU A 71 3.73 -2.52 4.23
C LEU A 71 4.18 -3.96 3.94
N LEU A 72 5.35 -4.17 3.31
CA LEU A 72 5.84 -5.51 2.95
C LEU A 72 5.94 -6.44 4.17
N ALA A 73 6.49 -5.92 5.28
CA ALA A 73 6.65 -6.68 6.52
C ALA A 73 5.32 -7.09 7.18
N GLN A 74 4.19 -6.48 6.80
CA GLN A 74 2.87 -6.84 7.32
C GLN A 74 2.21 -7.99 6.54
N ALA A 75 2.65 -8.25 5.30
CA ALA A 75 2.04 -9.25 4.43
C ALA A 75 2.08 -10.68 5.03
N PRO A 76 3.18 -11.16 5.64
CA PRO A 76 3.21 -12.46 6.32
C PRO A 76 2.12 -12.63 7.39
N GLY A 77 1.91 -11.62 8.22
CA GLY A 77 0.92 -11.67 9.30
C GLY A 77 -0.52 -11.69 8.76
N GLN A 78 -0.80 -10.89 7.74
CA GLN A 78 -2.10 -10.84 7.08
C GLN A 78 -2.38 -12.15 6.30
N ALA A 79 -1.38 -12.72 5.64
CA ALA A 79 -1.50 -14.00 4.93
C ALA A 79 -1.75 -15.17 5.89
N GLN A 80 -1.07 -15.21 7.04
CA GLN A 80 -1.35 -16.23 8.05
C GLN A 80 -2.76 -16.08 8.63
N LEU A 81 -3.23 -14.84 8.86
CA LEU A 81 -4.61 -14.59 9.27
C LEU A 81 -5.61 -15.09 8.21
N ALA A 82 -5.40 -14.78 6.92
CA ALA A 82 -6.23 -15.28 5.83
C ALA A 82 -6.30 -16.81 5.83
N SER A 83 -5.16 -17.48 5.98
CA SER A 83 -5.09 -18.94 6.07
C SER A 83 -5.88 -19.51 7.24
N LEU A 84 -5.83 -18.87 8.42
CA LEU A 84 -6.61 -19.30 9.60
C LEU A 84 -8.11 -19.12 9.43
N LEU A 85 -8.53 -18.17 8.59
CA LEU A 85 -9.93 -17.92 8.25
C LEU A 85 -10.41 -18.79 7.06
N GLY A 86 -9.54 -19.61 6.47
CA GLY A 86 -9.86 -20.40 5.27
C GLY A 86 -10.02 -19.56 4.01
N LEU A 87 -9.44 -18.37 3.98
CA LEU A 87 -9.49 -17.44 2.85
C LEU A 87 -8.32 -17.67 1.90
N ALA A 88 -8.52 -17.38 0.61
CA ALA A 88 -7.45 -17.42 -0.37
C ALA A 88 -6.42 -16.32 -0.08
N GLN A 89 -5.14 -16.65 -0.22
CA GLN A 89 -4.06 -15.68 -0.12
C GLN A 89 -3.93 -14.94 -1.47
N PRO A 90 -3.96 -13.59 -1.51
CA PRO A 90 -3.73 -12.85 -2.74
C PRO A 90 -2.25 -12.89 -3.13
N THR A 91 -1.96 -12.57 -4.38
CA THR A 91 -0.62 -12.19 -4.82
C THR A 91 -0.34 -10.76 -4.38
N TYR A 92 0.85 -10.49 -3.86
CA TYR A 92 1.22 -9.14 -3.42
C TYR A 92 2.11 -8.46 -4.46
N ALA A 93 2.07 -7.13 -4.50
CA ALA A 93 3.10 -6.32 -5.13
C ALA A 93 3.34 -5.07 -4.27
N HIS A 94 4.52 -4.99 -3.68
CA HIS A 94 4.91 -3.87 -2.82
C HIS A 94 5.78 -2.88 -3.61
N VAL A 95 5.21 -1.74 -4.00
CA VAL A 95 5.85 -0.74 -4.87
C VAL A 95 6.66 0.28 -4.07
N PRO A 96 7.78 0.81 -4.61
CA PRO A 96 8.56 1.83 -3.92
C PRO A 96 7.77 3.10 -3.59
N LEU A 97 8.07 3.71 -2.46
CA LEU A 97 7.39 4.93 -2.02
C LEU A 97 7.76 6.17 -2.84
N ALA A 98 6.80 7.09 -2.91
CA ALA A 98 7.07 8.50 -3.18
C ALA A 98 7.67 9.17 -1.92
N VAL A 99 8.84 9.78 -2.07
CA VAL A 99 9.58 10.45 -0.99
C VAL A 99 9.92 11.89 -1.39
N SER A 100 10.12 12.75 -0.39
CA SER A 100 10.67 14.09 -0.58
C SER A 100 12.15 14.04 -0.98
N GLU A 101 12.72 15.18 -1.37
CA GLU A 101 14.17 15.33 -1.62
C GLU A 101 15.04 14.93 -0.42
N SER A 102 14.50 14.98 0.80
CA SER A 102 15.18 14.52 2.02
C SER A 102 15.16 13.00 2.21
N GLY A 103 14.44 12.26 1.37
CA GLY A 103 14.21 10.82 1.51
C GLY A 103 13.09 10.44 2.49
N ALA A 104 12.49 11.41 3.20
CA ALA A 104 11.33 11.14 4.05
C ALA A 104 10.05 10.93 3.22
N ARG A 105 9.11 10.13 3.74
CA ARG A 105 7.78 9.92 3.15
C ARG A 105 7.13 11.26 2.81
N LEU A 106 6.66 11.38 1.57
CA LEU A 106 6.04 12.60 1.07
C LEU A 106 4.84 12.99 1.93
N ALA A 107 4.78 14.25 2.33
CA ALA A 107 3.75 14.83 3.18
C ALA A 107 3.39 16.24 2.73
N LYS A 108 2.24 16.76 3.19
CA LYS A 108 1.74 18.11 2.83
C LYS A 108 2.73 19.26 3.08
N ARG A 109 3.68 19.07 4.00
CA ARG A 109 4.72 20.08 4.29
C ARG A 109 5.76 20.24 3.18
N ASP A 110 5.83 19.28 2.25
CA ASP A 110 6.85 19.23 1.21
C ASP A 110 6.48 20.07 -0.03
N GLY A 111 5.30 20.71 -0.05
CA GLY A 111 4.85 21.60 -1.12
C GLY A 111 3.54 21.16 -1.77
N ALA A 112 3.37 21.46 -3.05
CA ALA A 112 2.17 21.07 -3.81
C ALA A 112 2.19 19.57 -4.15
N VAL A 113 1.74 18.75 -3.21
CA VAL A 113 1.78 17.29 -3.29
C VAL A 113 0.40 16.65 -3.33
N THR A 114 -0.67 17.42 -3.12
CA THR A 114 -2.05 16.95 -3.31
C THR A 114 -2.60 17.35 -4.66
N LEU A 115 -3.61 16.62 -5.16
CA LEU A 115 -4.31 16.98 -6.40
C LEU A 115 -4.91 18.39 -6.34
N ALA A 116 -5.34 18.84 -5.16
CA ALA A 116 -5.88 20.19 -4.96
C ALA A 116 -4.78 21.25 -5.10
N ASP A 117 -3.62 21.05 -4.44
CA ASP A 117 -2.50 22.00 -4.54
C ASP A 117 -2.00 22.11 -5.99
N LEU A 118 -1.91 20.97 -6.69
CA LEU A 118 -1.52 20.91 -8.09
C LEU A 118 -2.53 21.63 -8.99
N ALA A 119 -3.83 21.45 -8.72
CA ALA A 119 -4.88 22.16 -9.45
C ALA A 119 -4.81 23.69 -9.25
N ASP A 120 -4.50 24.17 -8.04
CA ASP A 120 -4.30 25.60 -7.76
C ASP A 120 -3.11 26.19 -8.53
N LEU A 121 -2.12 25.35 -8.86
CA LEU A 121 -1.00 25.67 -9.75
C LEU A 121 -1.34 25.49 -11.25
N GLY A 122 -2.58 25.17 -11.59
CA GLY A 122 -3.03 25.01 -12.97
C GLY A 122 -2.67 23.66 -13.60
N TRP A 123 -2.30 22.65 -12.82
CA TRP A 123 -2.09 21.30 -13.32
C TRP A 123 -3.41 20.58 -13.51
N GLY A 124 -3.61 20.01 -14.70
CA GLY A 124 -4.75 19.16 -15.00
C GLY A 124 -4.51 17.69 -14.64
N PRO A 125 -5.56 16.86 -14.59
CA PRO A 125 -5.41 15.41 -14.35
C PRO A 125 -4.41 14.73 -15.29
N ALA A 126 -4.37 15.13 -16.56
CA ALA A 126 -3.43 14.57 -17.53
C ALA A 126 -1.97 14.93 -17.23
N ASP A 127 -1.71 16.07 -16.59
CA ASP A 127 -0.37 16.49 -16.21
C ASP A 127 0.13 15.70 -14.99
N VAL A 128 -0.77 15.44 -14.04
CA VAL A 128 -0.50 14.57 -12.90
C VAL A 128 -0.23 13.13 -13.37
N VAL A 129 -1.02 12.62 -14.31
CA VAL A 129 -0.76 11.32 -14.92
C VAL A 129 0.58 11.30 -15.63
N GLY A 130 0.94 12.35 -16.37
CA GLY A 130 2.26 12.47 -17.00
C GLY A 130 3.39 12.45 -15.97
N LEU A 131 3.24 13.17 -14.86
CA LEU A 131 4.21 13.17 -13.75
C LEU A 131 4.39 11.76 -13.14
N ILE A 132 3.28 11.07 -12.88
CA ILE A 132 3.32 9.68 -12.38
C ILE A 132 3.94 8.75 -13.43
N GLY A 133 3.59 8.92 -14.71
CA GLY A 133 4.18 8.17 -15.82
C GLY A 133 5.70 8.31 -15.87
N GLU A 134 6.23 9.53 -15.79
CA GLU A 134 7.68 9.78 -15.76
C GLU A 134 8.35 9.06 -14.57
N SER A 135 7.70 9.03 -13.40
CA SER A 135 8.21 8.30 -12.23
C SER A 135 8.29 6.78 -12.45
N LEU A 136 7.47 6.25 -13.36
CA LEU A 136 7.44 4.85 -13.76
C LEU A 136 8.28 4.57 -15.02
N GLY A 137 9.01 5.56 -15.53
CA GLY A 137 9.77 5.45 -16.78
C GLY A 137 8.93 5.53 -18.05
N VAL A 138 7.64 5.89 -17.96
CA VAL A 138 6.71 6.05 -19.08
C VAL A 138 6.59 7.52 -19.45
N ARG A 139 7.28 7.92 -20.52
CA ARG A 139 7.26 9.32 -20.97
C ARG A 139 6.01 9.68 -21.75
N GLY A 140 5.51 10.89 -21.52
CA GLY A 140 4.43 11.47 -22.31
C GLY A 140 3.04 10.87 -22.06
N ALA A 141 2.86 10.08 -20.99
CA ALA A 141 1.55 9.57 -20.59
C ALA A 141 0.58 10.73 -20.31
N ARG A 142 -0.66 10.60 -20.78
CA ARG A 142 -1.74 11.57 -20.53
C ARG A 142 -2.94 10.92 -19.84
N ARG A 143 -3.02 9.60 -19.88
CA ARG A 143 -4.05 8.75 -19.27
C ARG A 143 -3.38 7.54 -18.62
N ALA A 144 -4.02 6.96 -17.61
CA ALA A 144 -3.53 5.76 -16.95
C ALA A 144 -3.39 4.58 -17.94
N ALA A 145 -4.24 4.52 -18.96
CA ALA A 145 -4.14 3.53 -20.04
C ALA A 145 -2.80 3.62 -20.80
N ASP A 146 -2.29 4.83 -21.04
CA ASP A 146 -1.01 5.00 -21.73
C ASP A 146 0.15 4.41 -20.89
N ILE A 147 0.04 4.45 -19.56
CA ILE A 147 1.00 3.80 -18.63
C ILE A 147 0.85 2.28 -18.70
N ALA A 148 -0.37 1.77 -18.60
CA ALA A 148 -0.64 0.34 -18.66
C ALA A 148 -0.15 -0.28 -19.99
N ASP A 149 -0.44 0.37 -21.11
CA ASP A 149 0.00 -0.04 -22.45
C ASP A 149 1.52 -0.06 -22.56
N ALA A 150 2.20 0.92 -21.98
CA ALA A 150 3.67 1.01 -21.99
C ALA A 150 4.35 -0.04 -21.10
N LEU A 151 3.73 -0.43 -19.99
CA LEU A 151 4.22 -1.51 -19.14
C LEU A 151 4.02 -2.88 -19.81
N GLY A 152 2.91 -3.05 -20.53
CA GLY A 152 2.59 -4.25 -21.29
C GLY A 152 2.72 -5.52 -20.46
N ASP A 153 3.28 -6.57 -21.05
CA ASP A 153 3.43 -7.88 -20.41
C ASP A 153 4.40 -7.88 -19.22
N ARG A 154 5.30 -6.89 -19.13
CA ARG A 154 6.20 -6.77 -17.97
C ARG A 154 5.45 -6.30 -16.72
N GLY A 155 4.29 -5.66 -16.89
CA GLY A 155 3.47 -5.18 -15.79
C GLY A 155 4.28 -4.41 -14.74
N LEU A 156 4.05 -4.73 -13.46
CA LEU A 156 4.75 -4.10 -12.35
C LEU A 156 6.24 -4.42 -12.32
N GLU A 157 6.70 -5.58 -12.82
CA GLU A 157 8.12 -5.94 -12.87
C GLU A 157 8.94 -4.97 -13.76
N GLY A 158 8.25 -4.21 -14.62
CA GLY A 158 8.86 -3.19 -15.47
C GLY A 158 9.09 -1.83 -14.82
N ILE A 159 8.61 -1.59 -13.59
CA ILE A 159 8.71 -0.27 -12.94
C ILE A 159 10.06 -0.11 -12.20
N PRO A 160 10.52 1.13 -11.96
CA PRO A 160 11.73 1.36 -11.16
C PRO A 160 11.60 0.78 -9.73
N ALA A 161 12.65 0.10 -9.26
CA ALA A 161 12.70 -0.53 -7.94
C ALA A 161 13.22 0.37 -6.80
N HIS A 162 13.40 1.67 -7.06
CA HIS A 162 13.87 2.65 -6.07
C HIS A 162 12.77 3.67 -5.77
N PRO A 163 12.77 4.29 -4.57
CA PRO A 163 11.80 5.32 -4.22
C PRO A 163 11.76 6.44 -5.25
N TRP A 164 10.55 6.89 -5.59
CA TRP A 164 10.38 8.06 -6.43
C TRP A 164 10.63 9.32 -5.60
N VAL A 165 11.77 9.99 -5.86
CA VAL A 165 12.03 11.31 -5.28
C VAL A 165 11.16 12.35 -5.99
N VAL A 166 10.16 12.84 -5.29
CA VAL A 166 9.23 13.85 -5.78
C VAL A 166 9.83 15.22 -5.55
N VAL A 167 9.97 15.97 -6.65
CA VAL A 167 10.24 17.41 -6.62
C VAL A 167 8.92 18.11 -6.93
N PRO A 168 8.21 18.66 -5.93
CA PRO A 168 6.91 19.25 -6.15
C PRO A 168 7.00 20.47 -7.10
N PRO A 169 6.02 20.66 -7.99
CA PRO A 169 6.00 21.83 -8.86
C PRO A 169 5.97 23.13 -8.03
N ALA A 170 6.92 24.02 -8.28
CA ALA A 170 7.01 25.30 -7.57
C ALA A 170 6.26 26.46 -8.26
N GLY A 171 5.63 26.24 -9.41
CA GLY A 171 5.00 27.29 -10.20
C GLY A 171 3.94 26.79 -11.17
N ARG A 172 3.22 27.74 -11.79
CA ARG A 172 2.24 27.43 -12.83
C ARG A 172 2.91 26.77 -14.02
N ARG A 173 2.30 25.71 -14.55
CA ARG A 173 2.77 25.10 -15.80
C ARG A 173 2.61 26.13 -16.93
N PRO A 174 3.66 26.48 -17.68
CA PRO A 174 3.50 27.31 -18.86
C PRO A 174 2.65 26.54 -19.88
N HIS A 175 1.65 27.22 -20.43
CA HIS A 175 0.72 26.69 -21.43
C HIS A 175 1.44 26.23 -22.70
#